data_AF-A0A1G6FZF7-F1
#
_entry.id   AF-A0A1G6FZF7-F1
#
_cell.length_a   1.000
_cell.length_b   1.000
_cell.length_c   1.000
_cell.angle_alpha   90.00
_cell.angle_beta   90.00
_cell.angle_gamma   90.00
#
_symmetry.space_group_name_H-M   'P 1'
#
loop_
_entity.id
_entity.type
_entity.pdbx_description
1 polymer ?
#
loop_
_entity_poly.entity_id
_entity_poly.type
_entity_poly.pdbx_seq_one_letter_code
_entity_poly.pdbx_strand_id
1 'polypeptide(L)'
;MQMPAKIQELFQIHFQDNGRDFVLLIQYAAENGFTDKDIIRSYEALRLRGVHKVSADQIKAFMHANNEPQDGNGENVPAPEHRQQSRQIEDAAMGILVDLTRMMDSTQALTQIDSLN
;
A
#
# COMPACT_ATOMS: atom_id res chain seq x y z
N MET A 1 -11.54 33.81 7.45
CA MET A 1 -10.90 32.53 7.09
C MET A 1 -11.36 32.19 5.69
N GLN A 2 -10.48 32.29 4.69
CA GLN A 2 -10.81 32.01 3.30
C GLN A 2 -10.32 30.60 2.99
N MET A 3 -11.23 29.70 2.58
CA MET A 3 -10.87 28.35 2.19
C MET A 3 -9.88 28.41 1.01
N PRO A 4 -8.76 27.67 1.04
CA PRO A 4 -7.84 27.62 -0.08
C PRO A 4 -8.55 27.14 -1.35
N ALA A 5 -8.27 27.76 -2.50
CA ALA A 5 -8.90 27.40 -3.77
C ALA A 5 -8.79 25.89 -4.11
N LYS A 6 -7.70 25.24 -3.70
CA LYS A 6 -7.49 23.80 -3.86
C LYS A 6 -8.41 22.92 -3.01
N ILE A 7 -8.80 23.38 -1.81
CA ILE A 7 -9.78 22.67 -0.96
C ILE A 7 -11.17 22.74 -1.60
N GLN A 8 -11.49 23.90 -2.19
CA GLN A 8 -12.74 24.07 -2.93
C GLN A 8 -12.77 23.23 -4.23
N GLU A 9 -11.65 23.13 -4.93
CA GLU A 9 -11.49 22.25 -6.10
C GLU A 9 -11.66 20.78 -5.71
N LEU A 10 -11.02 20.34 -4.62
CA LEU A 10 -11.18 18.98 -4.07
C LEU A 10 -12.67 18.67 -3.80
N PHE A 11 -13.38 19.61 -3.19
CA PHE A 11 -14.81 19.47 -2.93
C PHE A 11 -15.61 19.31 -4.23
N GLN A 12 -15.40 20.20 -5.21
CA GLN A 12 -16.15 20.17 -6.48
C GLN A 12 -15.89 18.90 -7.30
N ILE A 13 -14.67 18.36 -7.27
CA ILE A 13 -14.32 17.19 -8.10
C ILE A 13 -14.74 15.88 -7.44
N HIS A 14 -14.53 15.74 -6.12
CA HIS A 14 -14.64 14.44 -5.45
C HIS A 14 -15.78 14.33 -4.44
N PHE A 15 -16.33 15.46 -3.97
CA PHE A 15 -17.31 15.50 -2.90
C PHE A 15 -18.58 16.29 -3.24
N GLN A 16 -18.78 16.67 -4.50
CA GLN A 16 -19.97 17.44 -4.92
C GLN A 16 -21.27 16.71 -4.59
N ASP A 17 -21.30 15.38 -4.79
CA ASP A 17 -22.45 14.53 -4.46
C ASP A 17 -22.44 14.04 -3.01
N ASN A 18 -21.36 14.28 -2.26
CA ASN A 18 -21.17 13.75 -0.91
C ASN A 18 -20.49 14.76 0.02
N GLY A 19 -21.14 15.92 0.19
CA GLY A 19 -20.60 16.99 1.01
C GLY A 19 -20.48 16.66 2.50
N ARG A 20 -21.25 15.67 2.99
CA ARG A 20 -21.14 15.17 4.37
C ARG A 20 -19.74 14.58 4.63
N ASP A 21 -19.25 13.76 3.71
CA ASP A 21 -17.93 13.13 3.84
C ASP A 21 -16.80 14.15 3.79
N PHE A 22 -16.97 15.22 3.02
CA PHE A 22 -16.03 16.34 3.02
C PHE A 22 -16.00 17.08 4.37
N VAL A 23 -17.17 17.40 4.94
CA VAL A 23 -17.23 18.03 6.27
C VAL A 23 -16.60 17.13 7.33
N LEU A 24 -16.87 15.83 7.28
CA LEU A 24 -16.24 14.84 8.17
C LEU A 24 -14.73 14.78 7.99
N LEU A 25 -14.22 14.92 6.76
CA LEU A 25 -12.78 15.00 6.49
C LEU A 25 -12.14 16.24 7.10
N ILE A 26 -12.78 17.42 6.95
CA ILE A 26 -12.29 18.67 7.54
C ILE A 26 -12.30 18.59 9.07
N GLN A 27 -13.38 18.08 9.65
CA GLN A 27 -13.52 17.90 11.10
C GLN A 27 -12.44 16.94 11.62
N TYR A 28 -12.24 15.81 10.94
CA TYR A 28 -11.20 14.86 11.26
C TYR A 28 -9.80 15.49 11.23
N ALA A 29 -9.52 16.28 10.19
CA ALA A 29 -8.24 16.97 10.09
C ALA A 29 -8.01 17.91 11.29
N ALA A 30 -9.01 18.72 11.64
CA ALA A 30 -8.93 19.62 12.80
C ALA A 30 -8.74 18.86 14.13
N GLU A 31 -9.44 17.74 14.33
CA GLU A 31 -9.32 16.91 15.55
C GLU A 31 -7.95 16.25 15.70
N ASN A 32 -7.29 15.94 14.59
CA ASN A 32 -5.99 15.27 14.57
C ASN A 32 -4.82 16.26 14.37
N GLY A 33 -5.08 17.57 14.39
CA GLY A 33 -4.04 18.60 14.20
C GLY A 33 -3.54 18.75 12.76
N PHE A 34 -4.20 18.13 11.79
CA PHE A 34 -3.89 18.30 10.37
C PHE A 34 -4.43 19.64 9.85
N THR A 35 -3.67 20.24 8.95
CA THR A 35 -4.02 21.51 8.30
C THR A 35 -4.58 21.27 6.90
N ASP A 36 -5.18 22.31 6.31
CA ASP A 36 -5.60 22.27 4.90
C ASP A 36 -4.46 21.86 3.95
N LYS A 37 -3.20 22.18 4.30
CA LYS A 37 -2.03 21.81 3.52
C LYS A 37 -1.80 20.30 3.52
N ASP A 38 -2.04 19.63 4.64
CA ASP A 38 -1.89 18.17 4.76
C ASP A 38 -2.93 17.42 3.93
N ILE A 39 -4.15 17.93 3.92
CA ILE A 39 -5.25 17.44 3.07
C ILE A 39 -4.86 17.57 1.59
N ILE A 40 -4.41 18.76 1.17
CA ILE A 40 -4.01 19.03 -0.23
C ILE A 40 -2.83 18.14 -0.63
N ARG A 41 -1.80 18.01 0.22
CA ARG A 41 -0.63 17.18 -0.06
C ARG A 41 -1.01 15.71 -0.26
N SER A 42 -1.91 15.21 0.58
CA SER A 42 -2.42 13.84 0.51
C SER A 42 -3.27 13.62 -0.74
N TYR A 43 -4.10 14.60 -1.11
CA TYR A 43 -4.85 14.59 -2.36
C TYR A 43 -3.94 14.57 -3.60
N GLU A 44 -2.91 15.42 -3.63
CA GLU A 44 -1.96 15.46 -4.75
C GLU A 44 -1.18 14.14 -4.89
N ALA A 45 -0.79 13.52 -3.77
CA ALA A 45 -0.13 12.21 -3.77
C ALA A 45 -1.02 11.11 -4.36
N LEU A 46 -2.32 11.12 -4.06
CA LEU A 46 -3.29 10.19 -4.65
C LEU A 46 -3.46 10.43 -6.15
N ARG A 47 -3.52 11.69 -6.58
CA ARG A 47 -3.64 12.06 -7.99
C ARG A 47 -2.40 11.65 -8.80
N LEU A 48 -1.21 11.80 -8.25
CA LEU A 48 0.05 11.36 -8.86
C LEU A 48 0.11 9.84 -9.06
N ARG A 49 -0.57 9.06 -8.20
CA ARG A 49 -0.70 7.60 -8.34
C ARG A 49 -1.79 7.17 -9.33
N GLY A 50 -2.43 8.11 -10.02
CA GLY A 50 -3.48 7.82 -11.00
C GLY A 50 -4.86 7.52 -10.38
N VAL A 51 -5.09 7.88 -9.12
CA VAL A 51 -6.39 7.70 -8.48
C VAL A 51 -7.36 8.77 -9.00
N HIS A 52 -8.30 8.37 -9.85
CA HIS A 52 -9.26 9.27 -10.50
C HIS A 52 -10.42 9.71 -9.60
N LYS A 53 -10.78 8.90 -8.59
CA LYS A 53 -11.83 9.21 -7.62
C LYS A 53 -11.28 9.00 -6.22
N VAL A 54 -11.19 10.07 -5.45
CA VAL A 54 -10.57 10.08 -4.13
C VAL A 54 -11.65 10.12 -3.06
N SER A 55 -11.61 9.19 -2.11
CA SER A 55 -12.51 9.19 -0.95
C SER A 55 -11.90 9.92 0.25
N ALA A 56 -12.76 10.34 1.19
CA ALA A 56 -12.30 10.92 2.45
C ALA A 56 -11.35 9.99 3.20
N ASP A 57 -11.65 8.69 3.26
CA ASP A 57 -10.82 7.73 3.99
C ASP A 57 -9.45 7.51 3.34
N GLN A 58 -9.36 7.58 2.01
CA GLN A 58 -8.07 7.55 1.32
C GLN A 58 -7.21 8.78 1.66
N ILE A 59 -7.82 9.97 1.74
CA ILE A 59 -7.11 11.19 2.13
C ILE A 59 -6.66 11.07 3.59
N LYS A 60 -7.52 10.57 4.51
CA LYS A 60 -7.15 10.33 5.91
C LYS A 60 -5.95 9.40 6.03
N ALA A 61 -5.97 8.26 5.33
CA ALA A 61 -4.87 7.30 5.35
C ALA A 61 -3.55 7.93 4.88
N PHE A 62 -3.59 8.75 3.83
CA PHE A 62 -2.40 9.44 3.33
C PHE A 62 -1.94 10.59 4.23
N MET A 63 -2.86 11.28 4.93
CA MET A 63 -2.47 12.31 5.90
C MET A 63 -1.61 11.71 7.01
N HIS A 64 -1.98 10.53 7.51
CA HIS A 64 -1.19 9.78 8.48
C HIS A 64 0.12 9.27 7.89
N ALA A 65 0.08 8.64 6.71
CA ALA A 65 1.30 8.14 6.06
C ALA A 65 2.34 9.24 5.74
N ASN A 66 1.89 10.49 5.58
CA ASN A 66 2.74 11.64 5.29
C ASN A 66 3.20 12.41 6.56
N ASN A 67 2.51 12.24 7.70
CA ASN A 67 2.78 12.95 8.95
C ASN A 67 3.26 12.03 10.09
N GLU A 68 3.25 10.71 9.92
CA GLU A 68 4.12 9.89 10.76
C GLU A 68 5.53 10.48 10.65
N PRO A 69 6.18 10.83 11.79
CA PRO A 69 7.60 11.01 11.75
C PRO A 69 8.13 9.75 11.09
N GLN A 70 8.84 9.91 9.99
CA GLN A 70 9.71 8.85 9.51
C GLN A 70 10.70 8.60 10.66
N ASP A 71 10.31 7.78 11.63
CA ASP A 71 11.23 6.92 12.34
C ASP A 71 11.93 6.16 11.22
N GLY A 72 13.16 6.60 10.96
CA GLY A 72 13.66 6.86 9.61
C GLY A 72 13.43 5.72 8.62
N ASN A 73 12.92 6.05 7.43
CA ASN A 73 13.23 5.37 6.17
C ASN A 73 12.43 6.03 5.04
N GLY A 74 12.93 7.18 4.57
CA GLY A 74 12.60 7.74 3.26
C GLY A 74 13.19 6.93 2.10
N GLU A 75 13.14 5.61 2.17
CA GLU A 75 13.64 4.71 1.16
C GLU A 75 12.65 3.57 0.98
N ASN A 76 12.11 3.45 -0.22
CA ASN A 76 11.50 2.22 -0.75
C ASN A 76 12.59 1.14 -0.94
N VAL A 77 13.44 0.98 0.06
CA VAL A 77 14.55 0.07 0.10
C VAL A 77 14.32 -0.74 1.36
N PRO A 78 13.99 -2.04 1.25
CA PRO A 78 13.85 -2.87 2.43
C PRO A 78 15.13 -2.71 3.25
N ALA A 79 14.95 -2.40 4.55
CA ALA A 79 16.00 -2.31 5.53
C ALA A 79 16.97 -3.50 5.33
N PRO A 80 18.29 -3.34 5.53
CA PRO A 80 19.26 -4.40 5.28
C PRO A 80 18.90 -5.72 5.99
N GLU A 81 18.27 -5.64 7.17
CA GLU A 81 17.72 -6.79 7.90
C GLU A 81 16.56 -7.47 7.17
N HIS A 82 15.65 -6.70 6.56
CA HIS A 82 14.56 -7.23 5.74
C HIS A 82 15.07 -7.85 4.44
N ARG A 83 16.13 -7.29 3.81
CA ARG A 83 16.77 -7.96 2.66
C ARG A 83 17.37 -9.30 3.05
N GLN A 84 17.96 -9.39 4.24
CA GLN A 84 18.55 -10.63 4.72
C GLN A 84 17.47 -11.68 5.03
N GLN A 85 16.35 -11.27 5.64
CA GLN A 85 15.20 -12.16 5.85
C GLN A 85 14.56 -12.59 4.52
N SER A 86 14.36 -11.68 3.56
CA SER A 86 13.84 -12.03 2.23
C SER A 86 14.73 -13.05 1.52
N ARG A 87 16.06 -12.89 1.57
CA ARG A 87 16.99 -13.89 1.00
C ARG A 87 16.89 -15.25 1.68
N GLN A 88 16.74 -15.29 3.01
CA GLN A 88 16.57 -16.55 3.74
C GLN A 88 15.26 -17.26 3.36
N ILE A 89 14.19 -16.50 3.14
CA ILE A 89 12.90 -17.03 2.68
C ILE A 89 13.01 -17.56 1.25
N GLU A 90 13.67 -16.82 0.35
CA GLU A 90 13.89 -17.25 -1.04
C GLU A 90 14.74 -18.53 -1.12
N ASP A 91 15.82 -18.63 -0.33
CA ASP A 91 16.69 -19.80 -0.30
C ASP A 91 15.96 -21.04 0.26
N ALA A 92 15.19 -20.85 1.34
CA ALA A 92 14.34 -21.91 1.89
C ALA A 92 13.26 -22.36 0.90
N ALA A 93 12.62 -21.44 0.19
CA ALA A 93 11.62 -21.75 -0.82
C ALA A 93 12.23 -22.53 -2.00
N MET A 94 13.43 -22.14 -2.47
CA MET A 94 14.15 -22.86 -3.52
C MET A 94 14.51 -24.28 -3.10
N GLY A 95 14.93 -24.49 -1.84
CA GLY A 95 15.17 -25.82 -1.30
C GLY A 95 13.91 -26.70 -1.34
N ILE A 96 12.78 -26.17 -0.87
CA ILE A 96 11.50 -26.88 -0.90
C ILE A 96 11.08 -27.23 -2.33
N LEU A 97 11.23 -26.30 -3.29
CA LEU A 97 10.90 -26.55 -4.69
C LEU A 97 11.78 -27.65 -5.33
N VAL A 98 13.08 -27.68 -5.01
CA VAL A 98 13.98 -28.74 -5.46
C VAL A 98 13.58 -30.09 -4.86
N ASP A 99 13.23 -30.13 -3.58
CA ASP A 99 12.80 -31.35 -2.92
C ASP A 99 11.47 -31.87 -3.48
N LEU A 100 10.50 -30.99 -3.72
CA LEU A 100 9.24 -31.33 -4.39
C LEU A 100 9.47 -31.87 -5.81
N THR A 101 10.40 -31.27 -6.57
CA THR A 101 10.75 -31.74 -7.92
C THR A 101 11.35 -33.14 -7.88
N ARG A 102 12.28 -33.41 -6.94
CA ARG A 102 12.87 -34.74 -6.73
C ARG A 102 11.83 -35.79 -6.32
N MET A 103 10.86 -35.41 -5.50
CA MET A 103 9.77 -36.30 -5.11
C MET A 103 8.87 -36.63 -6.31
N MET A 104 8.55 -35.64 -7.17
CA MET A 104 7.80 -35.89 -8.41
C MET A 104 8.55 -36.82 -9.37
N ASP A 105 9.85 -36.61 -9.58
CA ASP A 105 10.68 -37.48 -10.43
C ASP A 105 10.75 -38.91 -9.87
N SER A 106 10.89 -39.06 -8.56
CA SER A 106 10.90 -40.37 -7.89
C SER A 106 9.54 -41.09 -8.00
N THR A 107 8.45 -40.33 -7.94
CA THR A 107 7.09 -40.87 -8.11
C THR A 107 6.85 -41.33 -9.55
N GLN A 108 7.39 -40.62 -10.54
CA GLN A 108 7.33 -41.05 -11.94
C GLN A 108 8.21 -42.27 -12.25
N ALA A 109 9.36 -42.41 -11.59
CA ALA A 109 10.20 -43.60 -11.73
C ALA A 109 9.52 -44.86 -11.16
N LEU A 110 8.80 -44.74 -10.04
CA LEU A 110 8.06 -45.86 -9.42
C LEU A 110 6.86 -46.31 -10.28
N THR A 111 6.11 -45.39 -10.89
CA THR A 111 4.99 -45.75 -11.78
C THR A 111 5.45 -46.39 -13.09
N GLN A 112 6.68 -46.11 -13.54
CA GLN A 112 7.26 -46.73 -14.73
C GLN A 112 7.74 -48.18 -14.48
N ILE A 113 8.13 -48.50 -13.24
CA ILE A 113 8.54 -49.86 -12.84
C ILE A 113 7.32 -50.78 -12.67
N ASP A 114 6.22 -50.29 -12.09
CA ASP A 114 4.95 -51.05 -11.99
C ASP A 114 4.27 -51.29 -13.34
N SER A 115 4.65 -50.55 -14.40
CA SER A 115 4.12 -50.73 -15.76
C SER A 115 4.90 -51.76 -16.60
N LEU A 116 5.98 -52.33 -16.05
CA LEU A 116 6.87 -53.29 -16.71
C LEU A 116 6.87 -54.69 -16.06
N ASN A 117 5.90 -54.97 -15.18
CA ASN A 117 5.66 -56.28 -14.56
C ASN A 117 4.22 -56.73 -14.80
#